data_AF-A0A9E0TBN7-F1
#
_entry.id   AF-A0A9E0TBN7-F1
#
_cell.length_a   1.000
_cell.length_b   1.000
_cell.length_c   1.000
_cell.angle_alpha   90.00
_cell.angle_beta   90.00
_cell.angle_gamma   90.00
#
_symmetry.space_group_name_H-M   'P 1'
#
loop_
_entity.id
_entity.type
_entity.pdbx_description
1 polymer ?
#
loop_
_entity_poly.entity_id
_entity_poly.type
_entity_poly.pdbx_seq_one_letter_code
_entity_poly.pdbx_strand_id
1 'polypeptide(L)' 'MSDYQQPIRIAIVGHGNLGRGVESAIARNPDMQIAGIYTRRDPARLTPLTAGVAVYPMGALAGHR' A
#
# COMPACT_ATOMS: atom_id res chain seq x y z
N MET A 1 -19.73 20.67 -7.21
CA MET A 1 -20.12 19.42 -6.51
C MET A 1 -18.86 18.61 -6.32
N SER A 2 -18.21 18.75 -5.17
CA SER A 2 -17.02 17.97 -4.83
C SER A 2 -17.41 17.11 -3.64
N ASP A 3 -18.01 15.96 -3.95
CA ASP A 3 -18.24 14.92 -2.96
C ASP A 3 -16.85 14.38 -2.60
N TYR A 4 -16.21 15.03 -1.62
CA TYR A 4 -14.95 14.58 -1.02
C TYR A 4 -15.23 13.30 -0.22
N GLN A 5 -15.47 12.19 -0.91
CA GLN A 5 -15.32 10.89 -0.31
C GLN A 5 -13.82 10.64 -0.20
N GLN A 6 -13.28 10.77 1.01
CA GLN A 6 -11.88 10.46 1.28
C GLN A 6 -11.58 9.06 0.73
N PRO A 7 -10.54 8.88 -0.09
CA PRO A 7 -10.29 7.59 -0.72
C PRO A 7 -10.00 6.53 0.33
N ILE A 8 -10.53 5.32 0.10
CA ILE A 8 -10.36 4.17 0.98
C ILE A 8 -8.86 3.86 1.06
N ARG A 9 -8.31 3.97 2.27
CA ARG A 9 -6.88 3.77 2.54
C ARG A 9 -6.61 2.30 2.81
N ILE A 10 -5.78 1.69 1.98
CA ILE A 10 -5.46 0.27 2.08
C ILE A 10 -3.96 0.11 2.37
N ALA A 11 -3.64 -0.70 3.36
CA ALA A 11 -2.28 -1.16 3.62
C ALA A 11 -2.10 -2.57 3.07
N ILE A 12 -0.94 -2.87 2.49
CA ILE A 12 -0.61 -4.22 2.01
C ILE A 12 0.41 -4.82 2.96
N VAL A 13 0.04 -5.89 3.66
CA VAL A 13 0.96 -6.68 4.49
C VAL A 13 1.45 -7.87 3.69
N GLY A 14 2.70 -7.81 3.23
CA GLY A 14 3.32 -8.82 2.39
C GLY A 14 3.22 -8.54 0.89
N HIS A 15 4.36 -8.24 0.27
CA HIS A 15 4.46 -7.87 -1.15
C HIS A 15 4.98 -9.03 -2.02
N GLY A 16 4.25 -10.15 -1.99
CA GLY A 16 4.47 -11.29 -2.88
C GLY A 16 3.70 -11.15 -4.19
N ASN A 17 3.47 -12.26 -4.90
CA ASN A 17 2.62 -12.25 -6.11
C ASN A 17 1.22 -11.70 -5.83
N LEU A 18 0.60 -12.11 -4.71
CA LEU A 18 -0.73 -11.62 -4.31
C LEU A 18 -0.71 -10.14 -3.94
N GLY A 19 0.27 -9.70 -3.15
CA GLY A 19 0.40 -8.28 -2.76
C GLY A 19 0.57 -7.36 -3.97
N ARG A 20 1.36 -7.79 -4.98
CA ARG A 20 1.47 -7.08 -6.26
C ARG A 20 0.15 -7.04 -7.03
N GLY A 21 -0.61 -8.13 -7.04
CA GLY A 21 -1.94 -8.17 -7.64
C GLY A 21 -2.92 -7.19 -6.97
N VAL A 22 -2.88 -7.10 -5.63
CA VAL A 22 -3.67 -6.13 -4.85
C VAL A 22 -3.26 -4.70 -5.18
N GLU A 23 -1.97 -4.39 -5.21
CA GLU A 23 -1.45 -3.08 -5.60
C GLU A 23 -1.96 -2.65 -6.99
N SER A 24 -1.86 -3.52 -7.99
CA SER A 24 -2.39 -3.28 -9.33
C SER A 24 -3.92 -3.14 -9.37
N ALA A 25 -4.65 -3.83 -8.49
CA ALA A 25 -6.09 -3.66 -8.38
C ALA A 25 -6.44 -2.28 -7.81
N ILE A 26 -5.76 -1.84 -6.76
CA ILE A 26 -5.98 -0.53 -6.14
C ILE A 26 -5.71 0.60 -7.13
N ALA A 27 -4.62 0.53 -7.90
CA ALA A 27 -4.29 1.55 -8.91
C ALA A 27 -5.37 1.74 -10.01
N ARG A 28 -6.29 0.80 -10.18
CA ARG A 28 -7.41 0.89 -11.15
C ARG A 28 -8.70 1.39 -10.53
N ASN A 29 -8.75 1.60 -9.22
CA ASN A 29 -9.93 2.07 -8.50
C ASN A 29 -9.66 3.48 -7.97
N PRO A 30 -10.26 4.53 -8.58
CA PRO A 30 -9.93 5.93 -8.27
C PRO A 30 -10.38 6.38 -6.87
N ASP A 31 -11.24 5.61 -6.21
CA ASP A 31 -11.71 5.82 -4.84
C ASP A 31 -10.83 5.11 -3.79
N MET A 32 -9.73 4.48 -4.19
CA MET A 32 -8.81 3.76 -3.31
C MET A 32 -7.39 4.30 -3.39
N GLN A 33 -6.64 4.22 -2.29
CA GLN A 33 -5.22 4.58 -2.25
C GLN A 33 -4.40 3.65 -1.35
N ILE A 34 -3.15 3.41 -1.73
CA ILE A 34 -2.21 2.63 -0.92
C ILE A 34 -1.59 3.52 0.14
N ALA A 35 -1.86 3.22 1.41
CA ALA A 35 -1.30 3.95 2.55
C ALA A 35 0.13 3.49 2.91
N GLY A 36 0.50 2.27 2.51
CA GLY A 36 1.84 1.73 2.71
C GLY A 36 1.90 0.21 2.50
N ILE A 37 3.10 -0.27 2.22
CA ILE A 37 3.41 -1.70 2.13
C ILE A 37 4.23 -2.09 3.35
N TYR A 38 3.83 -3.14 4.05
CA TYR A 38 4.52 -3.64 5.25
C TYR A 38 5.10 -5.01 4.97
N THR A 39 6.34 -5.24 5.38
CA THR A 39 7.03 -6.49 5.09
C THR A 39 7.93 -6.97 6.24
N ARG A 40 8.12 -8.30 6.30
CA ARG A 40 9.15 -8.94 7.14
C ARG A 40 10.52 -9.01 6.44
N ARG A 41 10.57 -8.80 5.12
CA ARG A 41 11.82 -8.69 4.37
C ARG A 41 12.45 -7.33 4.61
N ASP A 42 13.71 -7.16 4.21
CA ASP A 42 14.34 -5.84 4.14
C ASP A 42 13.52 -4.91 3.22
N PRO A 43 12.95 -3.81 3.74
CA PRO A 43 12.14 -2.87 2.95
C PRO A 43 12.87 -2.32 1.72
N ALA A 44 14.18 -2.10 1.81
CA ALA A 44 14.98 -1.53 0.72
C ALA A 44 15.11 -2.47 -0.48
N ARG A 45 14.81 -3.77 -0.31
CA ARG A 45 14.83 -4.77 -1.37
C ARG A 45 13.51 -4.89 -2.13
N LEU A 46 12.48 -4.13 -1.74
CA LEU A 46 11.17 -4.18 -2.38
C LEU A 46 10.95 -2.93 -3.22
N THR A 47 10.50 -3.18 -4.44
CA THR A 47 10.08 -2.14 -5.37
C THR A 47 8.56 -2.22 -5.53
N PRO A 48 7.80 -1.25 -4.97
CA PRO A 48 6.38 -1.10 -5.26
C PRO A 48 6.14 -0.88 -6.75
N LEU A 49 5.00 -1.35 -7.25
CA LEU A 49 4.56 -1.08 -8.62
C LEU A 49 4.03 0.36 -8.75
N THR A 50 3.46 0.91 -7.68
CA THR A 50 2.96 2.28 -7.62
C THR A 50 4.03 3.22 -7.11
N ALA A 51 4.37 4.23 -7.92
CA ALA A 51 5.38 5.23 -7.56
C ALA A 51 4.97 6.00 -6.29
N GLY A 52 5.95 6.25 -5.42
CA GLY A 52 5.75 7.01 -4.18
C GLY A 52 5.12 6.22 -3.02
N VAL A 53 4.74 4.96 -3.21
CA VAL A 53 4.30 4.10 -2.10
C VAL A 53 5.48 3.76 -1.21
N ALA A 54 5.38 4.10 0.08
CA ALA A 54 6.40 3.76 1.06
C ALA A 54 6.33 2.28 1.47
N VAL A 55 7.50 1.68 1.68
CA VAL A 55 7.66 0.33 2.20
C VAL A 55 8.24 0.41 3.61
N TYR A 56 7.58 -0.24 4.57
CA TYR A 56 7.92 -0.20 5.97
C TYR A 56 8.25 -1.60 6.52
N PRO A 57 9.10 -1.67 7.57
CA PRO A 57 9.26 -2.91 8.33
C PRO A 57 7.94 -3.26 9.04
N MET A 58 7.67 -4.56 9.20
CA MET A 58 6.42 -5.06 9.80
C MET A 58 6.14 -4.44 11.18
N GLY A 59 7.16 -4.23 12.01
CA GLY A 59 7.02 -3.65 13.35
C GLY A 59 6.47 -2.21 13.36
N ALA A 60 6.61 -1.46 12.27
CA ALA A 60 6.09 -0.10 12.18
C ALA A 60 4.56 -0.05 12.04
N LEU A 61 3.92 -1.15 11.65
CA LEU A 61 2.48 -1.19 11.37
C LEU A 61 1.63 -0.72 12.57
N ALA A 62 2.00 -1.11 13.79
CA ALA A 62 1.26 -0.73 14.99
C ALA A 62 1.27 0.79 15.27
N GLY A 63 2.27 1.51 14.74
CA GLY A 63 2.43 2.96 14.88
C GLY A 63 1.72 3.78 13.80
N HIS A 64 1.19 3.14 12.75
CA HIS A 64 0.49 3.81 11.65
C HIS A 64 -1.01 3.52 11.74
N ARG A 65 -1.80 4.55 12.07
CA ARG A 65 -3.27 4.52 12.15
C ARG A 65 -3.89 5.40 11.06
#